data_AF-A0A7J6QZJ1-F1
#
_entry.id   AF-A0A7J6QZJ1-F1
#
_cell.length_a   1.000
_cell.length_b   1.000
_cell.length_c   1.000
_cell.angle_alpha   90.00
_cell.angle_beta   90.00
_cell.angle_gamma   90.00
#
_symmetry.space_group_name_H-M   'P 1'
#
loop_
_entity.id
_entity.type
_entity.pdbx_description
1 polymer ?
#
loop_
_entity_poly.entity_id
_entity_poly.type
_entity_poly.pdbx_seq_one_letter_code
_entity_poly.pdbx_strand_id
1 'polypeptide(L)'
;DLNRASPPSEPPSTPECTIEMSEEQGLERVAAEFWKAQLARNQSIVVDLFQGQMRSVFMCTSCGHSRVVFEAFNSLILPVESATGKPLSNIYDCLKEFARPTDLSGDNGWYCAKCNTLSESTCDTRLWKLPSVLMIQLRRFKQLSPTRWSKSSHHVHYPTEAELDLSEFVAESHQRDAPRYRLLGVVRHRGVMTGG
;
A
#
# COMPACT_ATOMS: atom_id res chain seq x y z
N ASP A 1 8.84 -25.07 10.32
CA ASP A 1 8.58 -24.29 9.10
C ASP A 1 7.21 -23.65 9.24
N LEU A 2 7.13 -22.31 9.22
CA LEU A 2 5.86 -21.59 9.39
C LEU A 2 5.11 -21.43 8.06
N ASN A 3 5.77 -21.74 6.94
CA ASN A 3 5.15 -21.73 5.63
C ASN A 3 4.52 -23.10 5.34
N ARG A 4 3.20 -23.10 5.13
CA ARG A 4 2.38 -24.26 4.80
C ARG A 4 2.20 -24.42 3.28
N ALA A 5 2.65 -23.45 2.48
CA ALA A 5 2.53 -23.49 1.03
C ALA A 5 3.59 -24.41 0.41
N SER A 6 3.19 -25.19 -0.58
CA SER A 6 4.13 -25.92 -1.44
C SER A 6 4.82 -24.95 -2.42
N PRO A 7 6.10 -25.16 -2.78
CA PRO A 7 6.78 -24.31 -3.74
C PRO A 7 6.04 -24.30 -5.10
N PRO A 8 5.82 -23.12 -5.71
CA PRO A 8 5.07 -23.04 -6.96
C PRO A 8 5.81 -23.72 -8.11
N SER A 9 5.05 -24.38 -8.99
CA SER A 9 5.58 -25.12 -10.14
C SER A 9 6.07 -24.23 -11.29
N GLU A 10 5.62 -22.97 -11.35
CA GLU A 10 5.98 -21.99 -12.39
C GLU A 10 6.09 -20.56 -11.83
N PRO A 11 6.94 -19.69 -12.42
CA PRO A 11 7.00 -18.27 -12.07
C PRO A 11 5.65 -17.60 -12.39
N PRO A 12 5.18 -16.68 -11.52
CA PRO A 12 3.84 -16.13 -11.67
C PRO A 12 3.75 -15.21 -12.89
N SER A 13 2.76 -15.47 -13.76
CA SER A 13 2.21 -14.42 -14.59
C SER A 13 1.39 -13.49 -13.69
N THR A 14 1.71 -12.20 -13.67
CA THR A 14 0.83 -11.19 -13.09
C THR A 14 -0.49 -11.27 -13.87
N PRO A 15 -1.64 -11.51 -13.23
CA PRO A 15 -2.91 -11.52 -13.94
C PRO A 15 -3.06 -10.19 -14.67
N GLU A 16 -3.08 -10.23 -16.00
CA GLU A 16 -3.36 -9.04 -16.79
C GLU A 16 -4.85 -8.74 -16.67
N CYS A 17 -5.19 -7.87 -15.72
CA CYS A 17 -6.57 -7.46 -15.56
C CYS A 17 -6.85 -6.18 -16.33
N THR A 18 -7.32 -6.34 -17.57
CA THR A 18 -8.03 -5.30 -18.32
C THR A 18 -9.52 -5.41 -17.97
N ILE A 19 -9.92 -4.87 -16.81
CA ILE A 19 -11.35 -4.67 -16.52
C ILE A 19 -11.71 -3.24 -16.93
N GLU A 20 -12.73 -3.08 -17.76
CA GLU A 20 -13.39 -1.79 -17.95
C GLU A 20 -14.18 -1.44 -16.67
N MET A 21 -14.08 -0.19 -16.22
CA MET A 21 -14.42 0.28 -14.86
C MET A 21 -15.90 0.14 -14.41
N SER A 22 -16.76 -0.58 -15.13
CA SER A 22 -18.23 -0.46 -14.98
C SER A 22 -18.93 -1.48 -14.07
N GLU A 23 -18.27 -2.50 -13.51
CA GLU A 23 -18.94 -3.49 -12.68
C GLU A 23 -18.22 -3.72 -11.34
N GLU A 24 -18.78 -3.20 -10.26
CA GLU A 24 -18.31 -3.37 -8.87
C GLU A 24 -18.15 -4.85 -8.49
N GLN A 25 -19.04 -5.71 -8.98
CA GLN A 25 -18.97 -7.17 -8.84
C GLN A 25 -17.74 -7.77 -9.55
N GLY A 26 -17.25 -7.15 -10.61
CA GLY A 26 -16.03 -7.54 -11.32
C GLY A 26 -14.77 -7.29 -10.50
N LEU A 27 -14.74 -6.19 -9.74
CA LEU A 27 -13.57 -5.84 -8.90
C LEU A 27 -13.38 -6.82 -7.74
N GLU A 28 -14.45 -7.19 -7.04
CA GLU A 28 -14.39 -8.19 -5.96
C GLU A 28 -13.91 -9.56 -6.48
N ARG A 29 -14.41 -10.02 -7.64
CA ARG A 29 -13.96 -11.27 -8.25
C ARG A 29 -12.46 -11.24 -8.54
N VAL A 30 -11.99 -10.15 -9.14
CA VAL A 30 -10.58 -10.01 -9.51
C VAL A 30 -9.70 -9.88 -8.27
N ALA A 31 -10.11 -9.09 -7.27
CA ALA A 31 -9.41 -9.01 -6.00
C ALA A 31 -9.26 -10.40 -5.36
N ALA A 32 -10.32 -11.23 -5.40
CA ALA A 32 -10.31 -12.60 -4.90
C ALA A 32 -9.38 -13.53 -5.69
N GLU A 33 -9.30 -13.39 -7.01
CA GLU A 33 -8.36 -14.15 -7.86
C GLU A 33 -6.90 -13.82 -7.53
N PHE A 34 -6.58 -12.53 -7.42
CA PHE A 34 -5.25 -12.08 -6.97
C PHE A 34 -4.92 -12.59 -5.57
N TRP A 35 -5.89 -12.53 -4.65
CA TRP A 35 -5.73 -13.01 -3.28
C TRP A 35 -5.47 -14.53 -3.24
N LYS A 36 -6.22 -15.31 -4.02
CA LYS A 36 -6.04 -16.75 -4.15
C LYS A 36 -4.66 -17.10 -4.71
N ALA A 37 -4.22 -16.40 -5.76
CA ALA A 37 -2.89 -16.60 -6.33
C ALA A 37 -1.77 -16.27 -5.33
N GLN A 38 -1.97 -15.23 -4.50
CA GLN A 38 -1.03 -14.88 -3.45
C GLN A 38 -0.98 -15.92 -2.32
N LEU A 39 -2.14 -16.41 -1.88
CA LEU A 39 -2.26 -17.47 -0.87
C LEU A 39 -1.71 -18.81 -1.37
N ALA A 40 -1.79 -19.12 -2.67
CA ALA A 40 -1.23 -20.36 -3.19
C ALA A 40 0.30 -20.46 -2.99
N ARG A 41 0.99 -19.31 -2.93
CA ARG A 41 2.44 -19.22 -2.73
C ARG A 41 2.84 -18.99 -1.27
N ASN A 42 1.96 -18.36 -0.49
CA ASN A 42 2.26 -17.88 0.85
C ASN A 42 1.13 -18.28 1.81
N GLN A 43 1.36 -19.33 2.60
CA GLN A 43 0.41 -19.77 3.63
C GLN A 43 1.11 -19.84 4.98
N SER A 44 1.06 -18.76 5.75
CA SER A 44 1.64 -18.76 7.10
C SER A 44 0.76 -17.98 8.05
N ILE A 45 1.00 -18.15 9.35
CA ILE A 45 0.33 -17.33 10.37
C ILE A 45 0.59 -15.83 10.18
N VAL A 46 1.73 -15.48 9.56
CA VAL A 46 2.05 -14.09 9.23
C VAL A 46 1.09 -13.56 8.18
N VAL A 47 0.80 -14.36 7.15
CA VAL A 47 -0.18 -14.02 6.11
C VAL A 47 -1.58 -13.87 6.70
N ASP A 48 -1.98 -14.81 7.56
CA ASP A 48 -3.31 -14.81 8.18
C ASP A 48 -3.55 -13.57 9.07
N LEU A 49 -2.51 -13.09 9.76
CA LEU A 49 -2.64 -11.99 10.73
C LEU A 49 -2.35 -10.62 10.13
N PHE A 50 -1.26 -10.48 9.36
CA PHE A 50 -0.70 -9.18 8.99
C PHE A 50 -0.92 -8.79 7.53
N GLN A 51 -1.36 -9.72 6.68
CA GLN A 51 -1.47 -9.44 5.26
C GLN A 51 -2.82 -8.81 4.91
N GLY A 52 -2.76 -7.63 4.30
CA GLY A 52 -3.89 -6.98 3.64
C GLY A 52 -3.71 -6.97 2.12
N GLN A 53 -4.66 -6.33 1.45
CA GLN A 53 -4.64 -6.10 0.01
C GLN A 53 -4.90 -4.62 -0.29
N MET A 54 -4.18 -4.05 -1.23
CA MET A 54 -4.41 -2.71 -1.77
C MET A 54 -4.87 -2.81 -3.22
N ARG A 55 -5.61 -1.79 -3.66
CA ARG A 55 -6.05 -1.59 -5.05
C ARG A 55 -5.41 -0.33 -5.59
N SER A 56 -4.68 -0.46 -6.68
CA SER A 56 -4.06 0.65 -7.40
C SER A 56 -4.72 0.80 -8.76
N VAL A 57 -5.21 2.01 -9.07
CA VAL A 57 -5.80 2.36 -10.36
C VAL A 57 -4.84 3.26 -11.10
N PHE A 58 -4.29 2.76 -12.21
CA PHE A 58 -3.39 3.49 -13.09
C PHE A 58 -4.20 4.05 -14.26
N MET A 59 -4.15 5.36 -14.50
CA MET A 59 -4.83 6.01 -15.61
C MET A 59 -3.82 6.71 -16.51
N CYS A 60 -3.74 6.29 -17.78
CA CYS A 60 -2.89 6.94 -18.77
C CYS A 60 -3.42 8.33 -19.11
N THR A 61 -2.59 9.37 -18.97
CA THR A 61 -2.99 10.76 -19.24
C THR A 61 -3.14 11.05 -20.73
N SER A 62 -2.50 10.27 -21.61
CA SER A 62 -2.55 10.47 -23.06
C SER A 62 -3.81 9.90 -23.73
N CYS A 63 -4.31 8.73 -23.26
CA CYS A 63 -5.43 8.04 -23.91
C CYS A 63 -6.62 7.72 -22.99
N GLY A 64 -6.50 8.02 -21.69
CA GLY A 64 -7.53 7.74 -20.67
C GLY A 64 -7.68 6.27 -20.29
N HIS A 65 -6.88 5.36 -20.86
CA HIS A 65 -6.97 3.93 -20.52
C HIS A 65 -6.57 3.70 -19.05
N SER A 66 -7.44 3.02 -18.32
CA SER A 66 -7.25 2.68 -16.92
C SER A 66 -6.93 1.20 -16.73
N ARG A 67 -6.06 0.88 -15.77
CA ARG A 67 -5.79 -0.49 -15.33
C ARG A 67 -5.88 -0.58 -13.81
N VAL A 68 -6.50 -1.64 -13.31
CA VAL A 68 -6.59 -1.92 -11.88
C VAL A 68 -5.61 -3.04 -11.54
N VAL A 69 -4.84 -2.83 -10.48
CA VAL A 69 -3.88 -3.81 -9.96
C VAL A 69 -4.16 -4.02 -8.48
N PHE A 70 -4.12 -5.28 -8.04
CA PHE A 70 -4.23 -5.63 -6.63
C PHE A 70 -2.90 -6.17 -6.12
N GLU A 71 -2.46 -5.66 -4.99
CA GLU A 71 -1.18 -6.04 -4.37
C GLU A 71 -1.39 -6.37 -2.90
N ALA A 72 -0.62 -7.34 -2.39
CA ALA A 72 -0.62 -7.68 -0.98
C ALA A 72 0.36 -6.78 -0.21
N PHE A 73 0.02 -6.41 1.03
CA PHE A 73 0.92 -5.71 1.94
C PHE A 73 0.94 -6.38 3.30
N ASN A 74 2.07 -6.32 3.99
CA ASN A 74 2.21 -6.77 5.38
C ASN A 74 2.31 -5.59 6.36
N SER A 75 2.68 -4.42 5.87
CA SER A 75 2.75 -3.18 6.64
C SER A 75 2.48 -1.97 5.75
N LEU A 76 1.97 -0.90 6.35
CA LEU A 76 1.84 0.41 5.70
C LEU A 76 3.07 1.24 6.00
N ILE A 77 3.73 1.73 4.96
CA ILE A 77 4.89 2.62 5.08
C ILE A 77 4.42 4.04 4.81
N LEU A 78 4.21 4.80 5.88
CA LEU A 78 3.64 6.14 5.78
C LEU A 78 4.73 7.21 5.71
N PRO A 79 4.59 8.19 4.81
CA PRO A 79 5.46 9.35 4.80
C PRO A 79 5.20 10.20 6.05
N VAL A 80 6.25 10.80 6.58
CA VAL A 80 6.15 11.76 7.70
C VAL A 80 6.26 13.21 7.24
N GLU A 81 6.47 13.42 5.95
CA GLU A 81 6.57 14.72 5.30
C GLU A 81 5.78 14.65 4.00
N SER A 82 5.03 15.70 3.67
CA SER A 82 4.30 15.81 2.40
C SER A 82 5.24 15.83 1.19
N ALA A 83 4.68 15.71 -0.01
CA ALA A 83 5.41 15.92 -1.26
C ALA A 83 6.17 17.25 -1.33
N THR A 84 5.70 18.29 -0.63
CA THR A 84 6.37 19.61 -0.56
C THR A 84 7.46 19.69 0.52
N GLY A 85 7.70 18.62 1.28
CA GLY A 85 8.68 18.57 2.36
C GLY A 85 8.18 19.09 3.72
N LYS A 86 6.91 19.55 3.80
CA LYS A 86 6.30 19.96 5.07
C LYS A 86 6.10 18.75 6.00
N PRO A 87 6.50 18.82 7.29
CA PRO A 87 6.27 17.75 8.25
C PRO A 87 4.78 17.53 8.53
N LEU A 88 4.39 16.27 8.70
CA LEU A 88 3.03 15.84 8.99
C LEU A 88 2.94 15.48 10.47
N SER A 89 2.15 16.22 11.24
CA SER A 89 2.12 16.07 12.70
C SER A 89 1.10 15.03 13.19
N ASN A 90 0.27 14.46 12.32
CA ASN A 90 -0.78 13.51 12.69
C ASN A 90 -0.77 12.29 11.76
N ILE A 91 -1.06 11.11 12.32
CA ILE A 91 -1.11 9.85 11.57
C ILE A 91 -2.14 9.90 10.44
N TYR A 92 -3.24 10.61 10.63
CA TYR A 92 -4.26 10.81 9.59
C TYR A 92 -3.71 11.64 8.42
N ASP A 93 -2.86 12.64 8.68
CA ASP A 93 -2.21 13.39 7.60
C ASP A 93 -1.20 12.51 6.85
N CYS A 94 -0.47 11.64 7.57
CA CYS A 94 0.40 10.65 6.96
C CYS A 94 -0.36 9.66 6.07
N LEU A 95 -1.54 9.19 6.51
CA LEU A 95 -2.43 8.32 5.74
C LEU A 95 -3.00 9.03 4.50
N LYS A 96 -3.39 10.31 4.64
CA LYS A 96 -3.84 11.13 3.51
C LYS A 96 -2.75 11.34 2.49
N GLU A 97 -1.52 11.62 2.93
CA GLU A 97 -0.38 11.75 2.01
C GLU A 97 -0.03 10.40 1.36
N PHE A 98 -0.15 9.29 2.08
CA PHE A 98 0.03 7.94 1.53
C PHE A 98 -1.00 7.61 0.45
N ALA A 99 -2.27 7.97 0.66
CA ALA A 99 -3.37 7.74 -0.28
C ALA A 99 -3.50 8.84 -1.36
N ARG A 100 -2.59 9.82 -1.38
CA ARG A 100 -2.60 10.89 -2.37
C ARG A 100 -2.27 10.29 -3.75
N PRO A 101 -3.08 10.55 -4.80
CA PRO A 101 -2.75 10.12 -6.15
C PRO A 101 -1.35 10.58 -6.56
N THR A 102 -0.58 9.68 -7.16
CA THR A 102 0.79 9.94 -7.58
C THR A 102 0.87 10.04 -9.10
N ASP A 103 1.59 11.04 -9.59
CA ASP A 103 1.87 11.19 -11.01
C ASP A 103 3.15 10.43 -11.35
N LEU A 104 3.06 9.61 -12.39
CA LEU A 104 4.12 8.76 -12.90
C LEU A 104 4.58 9.31 -14.24
N SER A 105 5.84 9.75 -14.33
CA SER A 105 6.41 10.37 -15.52
C SER A 105 7.88 10.00 -15.73
N GLY A 106 8.38 10.23 -16.95
CA GLY A 106 9.73 9.87 -17.37
C GLY A 106 10.01 8.37 -17.18
N ASP A 107 11.15 8.05 -16.56
CA ASP A 107 11.57 6.67 -16.29
C ASP A 107 10.66 5.94 -15.29
N ASN A 108 9.82 6.66 -14.54
CA ASN A 108 8.82 6.11 -13.62
C ASN A 108 7.43 5.99 -14.26
N GLY A 109 7.29 6.24 -15.56
CA GLY A 109 6.03 6.10 -16.28
C GLY A 109 5.44 4.69 -16.18
N TRP A 110 4.16 4.55 -16.51
CA TRP A 110 3.49 3.25 -16.53
C TRP A 110 3.28 2.79 -17.98
N TYR A 111 3.49 1.50 -18.23
CA TYR A 111 3.30 0.95 -19.57
C TYR A 111 1.79 0.86 -19.90
N CYS A 112 1.37 1.62 -20.92
CA CYS A 112 -0.01 1.64 -21.38
C CYS A 112 -0.20 0.64 -22.52
N ALA A 113 -1.03 -0.38 -22.31
CA ALA A 113 -1.31 -1.41 -23.32
C ALA A 113 -2.00 -0.84 -24.58
N LYS A 114 -2.82 0.22 -24.44
CA LYS A 114 -3.51 0.87 -25.57
C LYS A 114 -2.55 1.72 -26.42
N CYS A 115 -1.63 2.43 -25.78
CA CYS A 115 -0.61 3.22 -26.47
C CYS A 115 0.61 2.38 -26.88
N ASN A 116 0.73 1.16 -26.34
CA ASN A 116 1.86 0.25 -26.52
C ASN A 116 3.21 0.93 -26.20
N THR A 117 3.26 1.74 -25.15
CA THR A 117 4.47 2.49 -24.76
C THR A 117 4.43 2.91 -23.29
N LEU A 118 5.62 3.21 -22.74
CA LEU A 118 5.76 3.87 -21.45
C LEU A 118 5.11 5.25 -21.53
N SER A 119 4.09 5.49 -20.70
CA SER A 119 3.26 6.69 -20.77
C SER A 119 3.16 7.35 -19.40
N GLU A 120 2.96 8.66 -19.41
CA GLU A 120 2.58 9.38 -18.20
C GLU A 120 1.23 8.87 -17.72
N SER A 121 1.11 8.67 -16.41
CA SER A 121 -0.09 8.11 -15.78
C SER A 121 -0.29 8.65 -14.38
N THR A 122 -1.54 8.68 -13.91
CA THR A 122 -1.84 8.88 -12.50
C THR A 122 -2.08 7.52 -11.85
N CYS A 123 -1.64 7.35 -10.60
CA CYS A 123 -1.87 6.16 -9.80
C CYS A 123 -2.59 6.52 -8.50
N ASP A 124 -3.82 6.04 -8.32
CA ASP A 124 -4.59 6.15 -7.08
C ASP A 124 -4.58 4.80 -6.36
N THR A 125 -4.00 4.77 -5.16
CA THR A 125 -3.84 3.55 -4.36
C THR A 125 -4.71 3.63 -3.12
N ARG A 126 -5.56 2.62 -2.90
CA ARG A 126 -6.50 2.51 -1.77
C ARG A 126 -6.38 1.17 -1.07
N LEU A 127 -6.72 1.13 0.21
CA LEU A 127 -6.80 -0.13 0.97
C LEU A 127 -8.03 -0.90 0.48
N TRP A 128 -7.86 -2.17 0.09
CA TRP A 128 -8.96 -3.02 -0.37
C TRP A 128 -9.36 -4.07 0.67
N LYS A 129 -8.38 -4.67 1.34
CA LYS A 129 -8.63 -5.62 2.42
C LYS A 129 -7.68 -5.32 3.55
N LEU A 130 -8.24 -5.18 4.74
CA LEU A 130 -7.49 -4.88 5.94
C LEU A 130 -7.05 -6.15 6.69
N PRO A 131 -5.82 -6.20 7.24
CA PRO A 131 -5.35 -7.33 8.04
C PRO A 131 -5.95 -7.32 9.46
N SER A 132 -5.94 -8.46 10.14
CA SER A 132 -6.40 -8.51 11.54
C SER A 132 -5.47 -7.73 12.48
N VAL A 133 -4.16 -7.72 12.17
CA VAL A 133 -3.15 -6.96 12.88
C VAL A 133 -2.43 -6.03 11.89
N LEU A 134 -2.67 -4.74 12.03
CA LEU A 134 -2.06 -3.74 11.16
C LEU A 134 -0.71 -3.28 11.71
N MET A 135 0.34 -3.39 10.88
CA MET A 135 1.64 -2.79 11.15
C MET A 135 1.78 -1.48 10.38
N ILE A 136 2.09 -0.39 11.08
CA ILE A 136 2.37 0.92 10.48
C ILE A 136 3.82 1.30 10.76
N GLN A 137 4.57 1.55 9.70
CA GLN A 137 5.94 2.03 9.73
C GLN A 137 5.98 3.48 9.24
N LEU A 138 6.57 4.36 10.04
CA LEU A 138 6.81 5.75 9.64
C LEU A 138 8.14 5.87 8.88
N ARG A 139 8.12 6.36 7.64
CA ARG A 139 9.31 6.56 6.78
C ARG A 139 10.12 7.78 7.23
N ARG A 140 10.75 7.68 8.41
CA ARG A 140 11.49 8.77 9.05
C ARG A 140 12.88 9.00 8.47
N PHE A 141 13.47 8.01 7.81
CA PHE A 141 14.79 8.14 7.24
C PHE A 141 14.72 8.56 5.78
N LYS A 142 15.48 9.58 5.44
CA LYS A 142 15.65 10.06 4.08
C LYS A 142 17.12 10.03 3.72
N GLN A 143 17.43 9.49 2.55
CA GLN A 143 18.76 9.54 1.99
C GLN A 143 18.96 10.90 1.33
N LEU A 144 19.92 11.69 1.82
CA LEU A 144 20.28 12.98 1.24
C LEU A 144 21.41 12.84 0.22
N SER A 145 22.27 11.84 0.40
CA SER A 145 23.32 11.44 -0.54
C SER A 145 23.68 9.96 -0.32
N PRO A 146 24.48 9.31 -1.18
CA PRO A 146 24.87 7.90 -1.02
C PRO A 146 25.35 7.53 0.39
N THR A 147 26.02 8.45 1.08
CA THR A 147 26.60 8.25 2.42
C THR A 147 25.88 8.99 3.53
N ARG A 148 24.94 9.90 3.22
CA ARG A 148 24.28 10.75 4.22
C ARG A 148 22.80 10.44 4.33
N TRP A 149 22.39 10.07 5.53
CA TRP A 149 21.01 9.85 5.90
C TRP A 149 20.59 10.84 6.97
N SER A 150 19.34 11.30 6.89
CA SER A 150 18.72 12.14 7.91
C SER A 150 17.49 11.44 8.47
N LYS A 151 17.29 11.58 9.79
CA LYS A 151 16.12 11.07 10.50
C LYS A 151 15.21 12.21 10.90
N SER A 152 13.99 12.20 10.36
CA SER A 152 12.93 13.11 10.78
C SER A 152 12.47 12.75 12.19
N SER A 153 12.79 13.64 13.13
CA SER A 153 12.57 13.44 14.57
C SER A 153 11.31 14.15 15.09
N HIS A 154 10.54 14.81 14.21
CA HIS A 154 9.31 15.47 14.61
C HIS A 154 8.27 14.44 15.10
N HIS A 155 7.44 14.90 16.03
CA HIS A 155 6.39 14.07 16.62
C HIS A 155 5.23 13.90 15.65
N VAL A 156 4.76 12.65 15.48
CA VAL A 156 3.53 12.33 14.76
C VAL A 156 2.56 11.82 15.81
N HIS A 157 1.46 12.55 16.02
CA HIS A 157 0.39 12.16 16.91
C HIS A 157 -0.38 10.96 16.32
N TYR A 158 -0.67 9.98 17.15
CA TYR A 158 -1.50 8.82 16.83
C TYR A 158 -2.36 8.51 18.05
N PRO A 159 -3.56 7.90 17.87
CA PRO A 159 -4.44 7.59 18.99
C PRO A 159 -3.81 6.48 19.86
N THR A 160 -3.73 6.72 21.17
CA THR A 160 -3.24 5.74 22.16
C THR A 160 -4.39 5.03 22.87
N GLU A 161 -5.43 5.77 23.23
CA GLU A 161 -6.62 5.24 23.94
C GLU A 161 -7.81 5.00 23.01
N ALA A 162 -7.98 5.86 22.00
CA ALA A 162 -9.05 5.72 21.01
C ALA A 162 -8.68 4.75 19.89
N GLU A 163 -9.67 4.30 19.13
CA GLU A 163 -9.44 3.51 17.92
C GLU A 163 -8.96 4.41 16.76
N LEU A 164 -8.00 3.92 15.99
CA LEU A 164 -7.64 4.45 14.68
C LEU A 164 -8.69 3.99 13.68
N ASP A 165 -9.45 4.93 13.12
CA ASP A 165 -10.47 4.64 12.11
C ASP A 165 -9.88 4.82 10.70
N LEU A 166 -9.90 3.75 9.88
CA LEU A 166 -9.40 3.75 8.53
C LEU A 166 -10.49 3.84 7.46
N SER A 167 -11.76 4.04 7.84
CA SER A 167 -12.91 4.04 6.91
C SER A 167 -12.71 4.96 5.70
N GLU A 168 -12.08 6.13 5.88
CA GLU A 168 -11.81 7.11 4.80
C GLU A 168 -10.80 6.59 3.75
N PHE A 169 -9.94 5.65 4.13
CA PHE A 169 -8.82 5.16 3.30
C PHE A 169 -9.08 3.80 2.66
N VAL A 170 -10.17 3.14 3.04
CA VAL A 170 -10.60 1.86 2.50
C VAL A 170 -11.52 2.12 1.31
N ALA A 171 -11.25 1.46 0.18
CA ALA A 171 -12.14 1.48 -0.98
C ALA A 171 -13.47 0.80 -0.66
N GLU A 172 -14.53 1.14 -1.39
CA GLU A 172 -15.82 0.44 -1.34
C GLU A 172 -15.59 -1.06 -1.65
N SER A 173 -15.54 -1.87 -0.60
CA SER A 173 -15.18 -3.29 -0.62
C SER A 173 -15.70 -3.94 0.65
N HIS A 174 -16.01 -5.23 0.59
CA HIS A 174 -16.54 -5.94 1.74
C HIS A 174 -15.42 -6.23 2.76
N GLN A 175 -15.38 -5.45 3.85
CA GLN A 175 -14.52 -5.76 5.00
C GLN A 175 -15.14 -6.82 5.89
N ARG A 176 -14.31 -7.72 6.44
CA ARG A 176 -14.76 -8.73 7.42
C ARG A 176 -15.19 -8.08 8.73
N ASP A 177 -14.41 -7.10 9.17
CA ASP A 177 -14.55 -6.40 10.43
C ASP A 177 -14.56 -4.89 10.16
N ALA A 178 -15.06 -4.09 11.12
CA ALA A 178 -14.97 -2.64 11.01
C ALA A 178 -13.50 -2.20 10.87
N PRO A 179 -13.18 -1.21 10.02
CA PRO A 179 -11.81 -0.77 9.74
C PRO A 179 -11.22 0.08 10.89
N ARG A 180 -11.33 -0.42 12.13
CA ARG A 180 -10.94 0.26 13.36
C ARG A 180 -9.90 -0.55 14.11
N TYR A 181 -8.86 0.12 14.58
CA TYR A 181 -7.73 -0.53 15.25
C TYR A 181 -7.41 0.11 16.59
N ARG A 182 -7.20 -0.72 17.61
CA ARG A 182 -6.61 -0.30 18.88
C ARG A 182 -5.10 -0.47 18.86
N LEU A 183 -4.36 0.50 19.39
CA LEU A 183 -2.90 0.42 19.49
C LEU A 183 -2.48 -0.70 20.48
N LEU A 184 -1.61 -1.60 20.02
CA LEU A 184 -1.06 -2.68 20.86
C LEU A 184 0.37 -2.40 21.32
N GLY A 185 1.18 -1.72 20.52
CA GLY A 185 2.58 -1.46 20.84
C GLY A 185 3.26 -0.52 19.87
N VAL A 186 4.39 0.06 20.30
CA VAL A 186 5.16 1.02 19.51
C VAL A 186 6.64 0.69 19.61
N VAL A 187 7.30 0.54 18.46
CA VAL A 187 8.75 0.44 18.39
C VAL A 187 9.33 1.84 18.22
N ARG A 188 10.03 2.33 19.23
CA ARG A 188 10.68 3.65 19.21
C ARG A 188 12.18 3.50 18.94
N HIS A 189 12.64 4.13 17.87
CA HIS A 189 14.07 4.27 17.58
C HIS A 189 14.61 5.58 18.16
N ARG A 190 15.74 5.53 18.90
CA ARG A 190 16.52 6.70 19.32
C ARG A 190 17.86 6.70 18.55
N GLY A 191 18.48 7.87 18.37
CA GLY A 191 19.69 7.98 17.54
C GLY A 191 19.43 8.06 16.04
N VAL A 192 20.49 7.84 15.26
CA VAL A 192 20.60 8.00 13.80
C VAL A 192 20.63 6.65 13.09
N MET A 193 20.60 6.63 11.75
CA MET A 193 20.56 5.37 10.98
C MET A 193 21.72 4.43 11.32
N THR A 194 22.91 4.99 11.57
CA THR A 194 24.15 4.23 11.79
C THR A 194 24.46 3.97 13.27
N GLY A 195 23.57 4.35 14.20
CA GLY A 195 23.79 4.17 15.63
C GLY A 195 22.62 4.69 16.48
N GLY A 196 22.11 3.83 17.36
CA GLY A 196 20.89 4.06 18.15
C GLY A 196 21.01 3.65 19.61
#